data_AF-A0A7X9PZQ4-F1
#
_entry.id   AF-A0A7X9PZQ4-F1
#
_cell.length_a   1.000
_cell.length_b   1.000
_cell.length_c   1.000
_cell.angle_alpha   90.00
_cell.angle_beta   90.00
_cell.angle_gamma   90.00
#
_symmetry.space_group_name_H-M   'P 1'
#
loop_
_entity.id
_entity.type
_entity.pdbx_description
1 polymer ?
#
loop_
_entity_poly.entity_id
_entity_poly.type
_entity_poly.pdbx_seq_one_letter_code
_entity_poly.pdbx_strand_id
1 'polypeptide(L)' 'MTAWVTEWFGWFYVLLATAVLVFVLYLGVSRYGHIRLGPDHSRPEFSTFAWASMLFAAGIGTDVMFYSVVEPASQYMAPP' A
#
# COMPACT_ATOMS: atom_id res chain seq x y z
N MET A 1 26.70 -5.79 -5.19
CA MET A 1 26.65 -4.34 -5.48
C MET A 1 25.45 -3.65 -4.83
N THR A 2 24.28 -4.29 -4.68
CA THR A 2 23.11 -3.73 -3.97
C THR A 2 23.18 -3.75 -2.43
N ALA A 3 24.04 -4.60 -1.86
CA ALA A 3 24.20 -4.73 -0.40
C ALA A 3 24.64 -3.42 0.27
N TRP A 4 25.57 -2.67 -0.34
CA TRP A 4 26.03 -1.38 0.19
C TRP A 4 24.89 -0.34 0.27
N VAL A 5 24.03 -0.29 -0.75
CA VAL A 5 22.85 0.59 -0.75
C VAL A 5 21.89 0.15 0.35
N THR A 6 21.67 -1.15 0.49
CA THR A 6 20.75 -1.69 1.50
C THR A 6 21.24 -1.41 2.93
N GLU A 7 22.55 -1.48 3.18
CA GLU A 7 23.16 -1.22 4.47
C GLU A 7 23.09 0.26 4.88
N TRP A 8 23.38 1.18 3.95
CA TRP A 8 23.38 2.62 4.24
C TRP A 8 22.02 3.29 4.11
N PHE A 9 21.16 2.85 3.18
CA PHE A 9 19.84 3.43 2.90
C PHE A 9 18.66 2.60 3.41
N GLY A 10 18.87 1.39 3.92
CA GLY A 10 17.79 0.53 4.41
C GLY A 10 16.97 1.18 5.54
N TRP A 11 17.62 1.82 6.50
CA TRP A 11 16.93 2.51 7.60
C TRP A 11 16.07 3.68 7.09
N PHE A 12 16.57 4.43 6.11
CA PHE A 12 15.85 5.54 5.50
C PHE A 12 14.63 5.05 4.72
N TYR A 13 14.76 3.94 4.00
CA TYR A 13 13.65 3.30 3.30
C TYR A 13 12.51 2.92 4.25
N VAL A 14 12.83 2.24 5.36
CA VAL A 14 11.82 1.83 6.36
C VAL A 14 11.18 3.04 7.04
N LEU A 15 11.98 4.06 7.39
CA LEU A 15 11.47 5.29 8.00
C LEU A 15 10.54 6.03 7.02
N LEU A 16 10.92 6.17 5.75
CA LEU A 16 10.12 6.82 4.73
C LEU A 16 8.80 6.08 4.50
N ALA A 17 8.84 4.75 4.37
CA ALA A 17 7.64 3.93 4.21
C ALA A 17 6.68 4.11 5.40
N THR A 18 7.23 4.10 6.63
CA THR A 18 6.46 4.33 7.86
C THR A 18 5.88 5.76 7.90
N ALA A 19 6.67 6.77 7.51
CA ALA A 19 6.22 8.15 7.48
C ALA A 19 5.09 8.38 6.47
N VAL A 20 5.18 7.77 5.29
CA VAL A 20 4.10 7.81 4.28
C VAL A 20 2.84 7.11 4.79
N LEU A 21 2.98 5.96 5.45
CA LEU A 21 1.84 5.26 6.06
C LEU A 21 1.14 6.13 7.12
N VAL A 22 1.92 6.71 8.05
CA VAL A 22 1.39 7.62 9.07
C VAL A 22 0.72 8.84 8.44
N PHE A 23 1.32 9.40 7.38
CA PHE A 23 0.75 10.53 6.66
C PHE A 23 -0.61 10.20 6.02
N VAL A 24 -0.73 9.06 5.34
CA VAL A 24 -2.01 8.63 4.72
C VAL A 24 -3.08 8.35 5.79
N LEU A 25 -2.71 7.69 6.89
CA LEU A 25 -3.62 7.48 8.02
C LEU A 25 -4.06 8.80 8.65
N TYR A 26 -3.14 9.73 8.84
CA TYR A 26 -3.45 11.07 9.32
C TYR A 26 -4.42 11.80 8.39
N LEU A 27 -4.20 11.76 7.07
CA LEU A 27 -5.13 12.36 6.10
C LEU A 27 -6.52 11.73 6.18
N GLY A 28 -6.61 10.40 6.29
CA GLY A 28 -7.87 9.68 6.35
C GLY A 28 -8.69 9.97 7.62
N VAL A 29 -8.04 10.04 8.79
CA VAL A 29 -8.71 10.27 10.09
C VAL A 29 -8.95 11.76 10.36
N SER A 30 -8.11 12.64 9.82
CA SER A 30 -8.24 14.08 10.02
C SER A 30 -9.44 14.68 9.26
N ARG A 31 -9.67 15.97 9.50
CA ARG A 31 -10.67 16.77 8.77
C ARG A 31 -10.49 16.74 7.25
N TYR A 32 -9.28 16.44 6.76
CA TYR A 32 -8.99 16.38 5.33
C TYR A 32 -9.65 15.19 4.64
N GLY A 33 -9.95 14.09 5.36
CA GLY A 33 -10.66 12.93 4.81
C GLY A 33 -12.13 13.20 4.46
N HIS A 34 -12.72 14.29 4.97
CA HIS A 34 -14.09 14.69 4.65
C HIS A 34 -14.18 15.53 3.37
N ILE A 35 -13.04 15.96 2.83
CA ILE A 35 -12.99 16.76 1.61
C ILE A 35 -13.30 15.85 0.42
N ARG A 36 -14.36 16.19 -0.33
CA ARG A 36 -14.72 15.49 -1.56
C ARG A 36 -13.73 15.86 -2.65
N LEU A 37 -13.15 14.85 -3.31
CA LEU A 37 -12.28 15.03 -4.47
C LEU A 37 -13.13 15.31 -5.71
N GLY A 38 -13.61 16.54 -5.84
CA GLY A 38 -14.50 16.98 -6.92
C GLY A 38 -15.35 18.19 -6.51
N PRO A 39 -16.23 18.68 -7.39
CA PRO A 39 -17.18 19.73 -7.02
C PRO A 39 -18.01 19.34 -5.78
N ASP A 40 -18.40 20.29 -4.93
CA ASP A 40 -19.12 20.01 -3.68
C ASP A 40 -20.42 19.21 -3.86
N HIS A 41 -21.00 19.26 -5.06
CA HIS A 41 -22.24 18.59 -5.43
C HIS A 41 -22.02 17.24 -6.14
N SER A 42 -20.77 16.81 -6.30
CA SER A 42 -20.42 15.56 -6.97
C SER A 42 -20.93 14.36 -6.19
N ARG A 43 -21.57 13.44 -6.92
CA ARG A 43 -22.00 12.14 -6.43
C ARG A 43 -21.03 11.08 -6.95
N PRO A 44 -20.78 9.99 -6.22
CA PRO A 44 -19.98 8.88 -6.72
C PRO A 44 -20.58 8.35 -8.02
N GLU A 45 -19.77 8.27 -9.08
CA GLU A 45 -20.18 7.71 -10.37
C GLU A 45 -20.37 6.19 -10.28
N PHE A 46 -19.55 5.54 -9.46
CA PHE A 46 -19.62 4.10 -9.18
C PHE A 46 -20.20 3.85 -7.79
N SER A 47 -20.95 2.75 -7.64
CA SER A 47 -21.38 2.29 -6.32
C SER A 47 -20.16 1.93 -5.46
N THR A 48 -20.30 2.02 -4.13
CA THR A 48 -19.22 1.67 -3.19
C THR A 48 -18.66 0.27 -3.44
N PHE A 49 -19.52 -0.67 -3.84
CA PHE A 49 -19.12 -2.04 -4.17
C PHE A 49 -18.30 -2.12 -5.48
N ALA A 50 -18.75 -1.42 -6.52
CA ALA A 50 -18.02 -1.36 -7.79
C ALA A 50 -16.66 -0.67 -7.61
N TRP A 51 -16.60 0.42 -6.85
CA TRP A 51 -15.36 1.11 -6.52
C TRP A 51 -14.39 0.22 -5.72
N ALA A 52 -14.86 -0.49 -4.69
CA ALA A 52 -14.02 -1.41 -3.93
C ALA A 52 -13.49 -2.56 -4.79
N SER A 53 -14.32 -3.07 -5.71
CA SER A 53 -13.92 -4.10 -6.68
C SER A 53 -12.82 -3.59 -7.63
N MET A 54 -12.92 -2.33 -8.08
CA MET A 54 -11.89 -1.71 -8.91
C MET A 54 -10.56 -1.55 -8.15
N LEU A 55 -10.59 -1.14 -6.89
CA LEU A 55 -9.40 -1.03 -6.05
C LEU A 55 -8.73 -2.40 -5.85
N PHE A 56 -9.53 -3.45 -5.65
CA PHE A 56 -9.04 -4.82 -5.54
C PHE A 56 -8.40 -5.28 -6.86
N ALA A 57 -9.07 -5.09 -7.98
CA ALA A 57 -8.54 -5.45 -9.30
C ALA A 57 -7.24 -4.70 -9.63
N ALA A 58 -7.12 -3.43 -9.22
CA ALA A 58 -5.91 -2.65 -9.40
C ALA A 58 -4.75 -3.13 -8.51
N GLY A 59 -5.04 -3.71 -7.34
CA GLY A 59 -4.03 -4.16 -6.37
C GLY A 59 -3.54 -5.60 -6.57
N ILE A 60 -4.37 -6.49 -7.13
CA ILE A 60 -3.98 -7.91 -7.32
C ILE A 60 -3.20 -8.08 -8.62
N GLY A 61 -1.88 -8.13 -8.50
CA GLY A 61 -0.96 -8.40 -9.61
C GLY A 61 -0.38 -9.82 -9.60
N THR A 62 0.38 -10.14 -10.65
CA THR A 62 1.15 -11.40 -10.77
C THR A 62 2.07 -11.65 -9.57
N ASP A 63 2.60 -10.58 -8.98
CA ASP A 63 3.49 -10.65 -7.83
C ASP A 63 2.81 -11.31 -6.63
N VAL A 64 1.52 -11.04 -6.39
CA VAL A 64 0.77 -11.69 -5.31
C VAL A 64 0.67 -13.20 -5.56
N MET A 65 0.39 -13.61 -6.79
CA MET A 65 0.30 -15.04 -7.13
C MET A 65 1.66 -15.74 -6.93
N PHE A 66 2.76 -15.09 -7.28
CA PHE A 66 4.10 -15.64 -7.13
C PHE A 66 4.55 -15.68 -5.65
N TYR A 67 4.53 -14.54 -4.97
CA TYR A 67 5.03 -14.42 -3.60
C TYR A 67 4.12 -15.07 -2.56
N SER A 68 2.83 -15.31 -2.86
CA SER A 68 1.94 -16.08 -1.99
C SER A 68 2.42 -17.51 -1.69
N VAL A 69 3.24 -18.09 -2.56
CA VAL A 69 3.83 -19.42 -2.37
C VAL A 69 5.31 -19.32 -1.98
N VAL A 70 6.06 -18.47 -2.68
CA VAL A 70 7.52 -18.39 -2.52
C VAL A 70 7.91 -17.85 -1.15
N GLU A 71 7.25 -16.79 -0.67
CA GLU A 71 7.61 -16.15 0.59
C GLU A 71 7.38 -17.08 1.79
N PRO A 72 6.20 -17.71 1.98
CA PRO A 72 6.00 -18.66 3.09
C PRO A 72 6.92 -19.88 3.01
N ALA A 73 7.15 -20.42 1.81
CA ALA A 73 8.05 -21.56 1.63
C ALA A 73 9.48 -21.19 2.02
N SER A 74 9.96 -20.00 1.64
CA SER A 74 11.29 -19.53 2.00
C SER A 74 11.44 -19.30 3.52
N GLN A 75 10.42 -18.72 4.18
CA GLN A 75 10.45 -18.52 5.63
C GLN A 75 10.35 -19.84 6.41
N TYR A 76 9.70 -20.86 5.84
CA TYR A 76 9.66 -22.19 6.43
C TYR A 76 11.00 -22.93 6.30
N MET A 77 11.67 -22.81 5.15
CA MET A 77 12.96 -23.47 4.89
C MET A 77 14.15 -22.76 5.54
N ALA A 78 14.10 -21.44 5.67
CA ALA A 78 15.11 -20.60 6.30
C ALA A 78 14.42 -19.63 7.27
N PRO A 79 14.02 -20.10 8.46
CA PRO A 79 13.41 -19.23 9.47
C PRO A 79 14.41 -18.14 9.88
N PRO A 80 13.93 -16.89 10.06
CA PRO A 80 14.77 -15.74 10.43
C PRO A 80 15.36 -15.83 11.84
#